data_AF-A0A1B6JTP3-F1
#
_entry.id   AF-A0A1B6JTP3-F1
#
_cell.length_a   1.000
_cell.length_b   1.000
_cell.length_c   1.000
_cell.angle_alpha   90.00
_cell.angle_beta   90.00
_cell.angle_gamma   90.00
#
_symmetry.space_group_name_H-M   'P 1'
#
loop_
_entity.id
_entity.type
_entity.pdbx_description
1 polymer ?
#
loop_
_entity_poly.entity_id
_entity_poly.type
_entity_poly.pdbx_seq_one_letter_code
_entity_poly.pdbx_strand_id
1 'polypeptide(L)'
;VEQFHQLLGTLEPSEAPSQMLLQVIRKKPGLKDTNFQVAKLRLDAVKVIAETFPVSVTGVNCVVTDVAERLSDIKTQSAAADALTALSEATRLEHVAIQVLDYAFAQKNPKVQVEVLNWLGSAIQEFGLT
;
A
#
# COMPACT_ATOMS: atom_id res chain seq x y z
N VAL A 1 10.39 13.73 -1.65
CA VAL A 1 9.28 12.90 -1.10
C VAL A 1 8.44 13.72 -0.14
N GLU A 2 9.03 14.42 0.82
CA GLU A 2 8.31 15.35 1.71
C GLU A 2 7.49 16.41 0.96
N GLN A 3 8.08 17.07 -0.05
CA GLN A 3 7.35 18.03 -0.90
C GLN A 3 6.17 17.38 -1.64
N PHE A 4 6.29 16.12 -2.06
CA PHE A 4 5.19 15.39 -2.71
C PHE A 4 4.09 15.06 -1.69
N HIS A 5 4.47 14.67 -0.48
CA HIS A 5 3.53 14.41 0.61
C HIS A 5 2.76 15.68 1.03
N GLN A 6 3.42 16.85 1.03
CA GLN A 6 2.74 18.14 1.25
C GLN A 6 1.79 18.47 0.10
N LEU A 7 2.18 18.18 -1.14
CA LEU A 7 1.38 18.45 -2.34
C LEU A 7 0.13 17.55 -2.41
N LEU A 8 0.22 16.30 -1.93
CA LEU A 8 -0.94 15.42 -1.76
C LEU A 8 -2.00 16.00 -0.82
N GLY A 9 -1.58 16.72 0.22
CA GLY A 9 -2.51 17.36 1.18
C GLY A 9 -3.20 18.61 0.63
N THR A 10 -2.77 19.13 -0.53
CA THR A 10 -3.33 20.33 -1.16
C THR A 10 -4.16 20.06 -2.41
N LEU A 11 -4.06 18.85 -2.96
CA LEU A 11 -4.72 18.47 -4.21
C LEU A 11 -6.16 18.04 -3.96
N GLU A 12 -7.08 18.53 -4.78
CA GLU A 12 -8.45 18.00 -4.81
C GLU A 12 -8.54 16.71 -5.64
N PRO A 13 -9.49 15.80 -5.35
CA PRO A 13 -9.64 14.53 -6.07
C PRO A 13 -9.91 14.68 -7.58
N SER A 14 -10.39 15.86 -8.00
CA SER A 14 -10.66 16.23 -9.39
C SER A 14 -9.40 16.64 -10.17
N GLU A 15 -8.32 17.02 -9.46
CA GLU A 15 -7.13 17.62 -10.07
C GLU A 15 -6.11 16.59 -10.55
N ALA A 16 -6.14 15.35 -10.03
CA ALA A 16 -5.18 14.33 -10.40
C ALA A 16 -5.76 12.90 -10.37
N PRO A 17 -5.53 12.09 -11.43
CA PRO A 17 -5.86 10.67 -11.39
C PRO A 17 -4.94 9.91 -10.42
N SER A 18 -5.55 9.19 -9.47
CA SER A 18 -4.87 8.35 -8.46
C SER A 18 -3.81 7.43 -9.05
N GLN A 19 -4.07 6.83 -10.22
CA GLN A 19 -3.13 5.95 -10.90
C GLN A 19 -1.81 6.65 -11.26
N MET A 20 -1.83 7.93 -11.67
CA MET A 20 -0.58 8.66 -11.94
C MET A 20 0.18 8.93 -10.65
N LEU A 21 -0.51 9.31 -9.58
CA LEU A 21 0.12 9.57 -8.28
C LEU A 21 0.82 8.31 -7.74
N LEU A 22 0.17 7.15 -7.84
CA LEU A 22 0.74 5.86 -7.45
C LEU A 22 1.97 5.48 -8.31
N GLN A 23 1.93 5.75 -9.62
CA GLN A 23 3.08 5.52 -10.51
C GLN A 23 4.27 6.43 -10.17
N VAL A 24 4.01 7.69 -9.79
CA VAL A 24 5.06 8.62 -9.34
C VAL A 24 5.74 8.12 -8.07
N ILE A 25 4.98 7.59 -7.10
CA ILE A 25 5.55 6.97 -5.89
C ILE A 25 6.38 5.74 -6.23
N ARG A 26 5.95 4.94 -7.21
CA ARG A 26 6.63 3.71 -7.61
C ARG A 26 7.95 3.95 -8.35
N LYS A 27 8.16 5.14 -8.91
CA LYS A 27 9.37 5.45 -9.70
C LYS A 27 10.63 5.23 -8.85
N LYS A 28 11.59 4.47 -9.40
CA LYS A 28 12.82 4.03 -8.69
C LYS A 28 13.54 5.21 -8.00
N PRO A 29 13.99 5.07 -6.73
CA PRO A 29 14.03 3.83 -5.94
C PRO A 29 12.68 3.36 -5.35
N GLY A 30 11.61 4.15 -5.47
CA GLY A 30 10.23 3.75 -5.20
C GLY A 30 10.00 3.20 -3.79
N LEU A 31 9.13 2.20 -3.64
CA LEU A 31 8.91 1.53 -2.34
C LEU A 31 10.11 0.66 -1.89
N LYS A 32 11.17 0.59 -2.70
CA LYS A 32 12.43 -0.13 -2.41
C LYS A 32 13.56 0.78 -1.94
N ASP A 33 13.23 1.94 -1.38
CA ASP A 33 14.22 2.84 -0.80
C ASP A 33 14.99 2.17 0.35
N THR A 34 16.31 2.38 0.40
CA THR A 34 17.15 1.89 1.49
C THR A 34 16.99 2.72 2.75
N ASN A 35 16.52 3.96 2.65
CA ASN A 35 16.20 4.78 3.82
C ASN A 35 14.78 4.48 4.32
N PHE A 36 14.68 3.82 5.48
CA PHE A 36 13.41 3.44 6.09
C PHE A 36 12.49 4.65 6.40
N GLN A 37 13.03 5.84 6.67
CA GLN A 37 12.22 7.05 6.88
C GLN A 37 11.54 7.49 5.57
N VAL A 38 12.28 7.44 4.45
CA VAL A 38 11.75 7.77 3.12
C VAL A 38 10.78 6.70 2.64
N ALA A 39 11.08 5.42 2.90
CA ALA A 39 10.18 4.32 2.60
C ALA A 39 8.85 4.46 3.36
N LYS A 40 8.90 4.82 4.66
CA LYS A 40 7.70 5.10 5.46
C LYS A 40 6.88 6.27 4.88
N LEU A 41 7.53 7.40 4.59
CA LEU A 41 6.86 8.54 3.95
C LEU A 41 6.21 8.19 2.60
N ARG A 42 6.79 7.26 1.84
CA ARG A 42 6.19 6.77 0.58
C ARG A 42 4.98 5.88 0.83
N LEU A 43 5.01 5.04 1.86
CA LEU A 43 3.86 4.22 2.27
C LEU A 43 2.72 5.10 2.80
N ASP A 44 3.05 6.10 3.62
CA ASP A 44 2.09 7.09 4.11
C ASP A 44 1.47 7.88 2.94
N ALA A 45 2.26 8.23 1.91
CA ALA A 45 1.73 8.84 0.70
C ALA A 45 0.77 7.92 -0.08
N VAL A 46 1.03 6.61 -0.14
CA VAL A 46 0.10 5.63 -0.75
C VAL A 46 -1.21 5.60 0.02
N LYS A 47 -1.15 5.58 1.36
CA LYS A 47 -2.32 5.66 2.22
C LYS A 47 -3.15 6.92 1.95
N VAL A 48 -2.51 8.10 1.96
CA VAL A 48 -3.18 9.38 1.70
C VAL A 48 -3.85 9.38 0.32
N ILE A 49 -3.20 8.82 -0.71
CA ILE A 49 -3.80 8.72 -2.04
C ILE A 49 -5.04 7.82 -2.02
N ALA A 50 -4.98 6.69 -1.32
CA ALA A 50 -6.10 5.76 -1.21
C ALA A 50 -7.30 6.36 -0.46
N GLU A 51 -7.05 7.15 0.58
CA GLU A 51 -8.10 7.82 1.37
C GLU A 51 -8.70 9.04 0.65
N THR A 52 -7.93 9.72 -0.18
CA THR A 52 -8.31 11.03 -0.76
C THR A 52 -8.87 10.92 -2.17
N PHE A 53 -8.31 10.04 -3.01
CA PHE A 53 -8.62 9.98 -4.44
C PHE A 53 -9.41 8.71 -4.78
N PRO A 54 -10.30 8.74 -5.78
CA PRO A 54 -10.93 7.52 -6.28
C PRO A 54 -9.86 6.59 -6.88
N VAL A 55 -9.59 5.47 -6.20
CA VAL A 55 -8.61 4.48 -6.65
C VAL A 55 -9.30 3.38 -7.45
N SER A 56 -8.77 3.09 -8.64
CA SER A 56 -9.21 1.94 -9.42
C SER A 56 -8.43 0.68 -9.01
N VAL A 57 -9.03 -0.48 -9.26
CA VAL A 57 -8.37 -1.79 -9.12
C VAL A 57 -7.01 -1.83 -9.84
N THR A 58 -6.94 -1.25 -11.05
CA THR A 58 -5.69 -1.14 -11.83
C THR A 58 -4.63 -0.32 -11.10
N GLY A 59 -5.02 0.76 -10.40
CA GLY A 59 -4.14 1.57 -9.58
C GLY A 59 -3.54 0.78 -8.41
N VAL A 60 -4.39 0.02 -7.71
CA VAL A 60 -3.95 -0.87 -6.61
C VAL A 60 -2.91 -1.88 -7.09
N ASN A 61 -3.17 -2.56 -8.22
CA ASN A 61 -2.28 -3.56 -8.79
C ASN A 61 -0.86 -3.04 -9.06
N CYS A 62 -0.71 -1.72 -9.25
CA CYS A 62 0.59 -1.11 -9.50
C CYS A 62 1.49 -1.10 -8.26
N VAL A 63 0.91 -1.03 -7.06
CA VAL A 63 1.65 -0.77 -5.81
C VAL A 63 1.51 -1.89 -4.78
N VAL A 64 0.43 -2.67 -4.82
CA VAL A 64 0.07 -3.62 -3.76
C VAL A 64 1.14 -4.66 -3.46
N THR A 65 1.82 -5.20 -4.47
CA THR A 65 2.91 -6.18 -4.26
C THR A 65 4.14 -5.54 -3.65
N ASP A 66 4.45 -4.30 -4.05
CA ASP A 66 5.58 -3.54 -3.53
C ASP A 66 5.33 -3.15 -2.06
N VAL A 67 4.08 -2.84 -1.69
CA VAL A 67 3.67 -2.60 -0.30
C VAL A 67 3.72 -3.91 0.52
N ALA A 68 3.21 -5.02 -0.03
CA ALA A 68 3.25 -6.33 0.63
C ALA A 68 4.68 -6.80 0.95
N GLU A 69 5.66 -6.49 0.08
CA GLU A 69 7.07 -6.77 0.36
C GLU A 69 7.58 -6.05 1.62
N ARG A 70 7.05 -4.86 1.92
CA ARG A 70 7.42 -4.04 3.09
C ARG A 70 6.87 -4.55 4.42
N LEU A 71 5.85 -5.41 4.40
CA LEU A 71 5.36 -6.04 5.64
C LEU A 71 6.43 -6.85 6.37
N SER A 72 7.43 -7.38 5.64
CA SER A 72 8.51 -8.18 6.24
C SER A 72 9.61 -7.35 6.96
N ASP A 73 9.60 -6.02 6.82
CA ASP A 73 10.54 -5.13 7.51
C ASP A 73 9.85 -4.45 8.70
N ILE A 74 10.32 -4.77 9.92
CA ILE A 74 9.77 -4.29 11.19
C ILE A 74 9.66 -2.76 11.24
N LYS A 75 10.56 -2.03 10.57
CA LYS A 75 10.57 -0.55 10.61
C LYS A 75 9.48 0.08 9.74
N THR A 76 9.02 -0.63 8.71
CA THR A 76 8.01 -0.15 7.75
C THR A 76 6.73 -0.98 7.76
N GLN A 77 6.69 -2.05 8.56
CA GLN A 77 5.59 -3.01 8.66
C GLN A 77 4.25 -2.34 9.00
N SER A 78 4.21 -1.45 10.00
CA SER A 78 2.95 -0.78 10.37
C SER A 78 2.44 0.13 9.26
N ALA A 79 3.30 0.95 8.67
CA ALA A 79 2.92 1.82 7.56
C ALA A 79 2.50 1.02 6.31
N ALA A 80 3.10 -0.16 6.09
CA ALA A 80 2.71 -1.04 4.99
C ALA A 80 1.33 -1.67 5.23
N ALA A 81 1.06 -2.13 6.46
CA ALA A 81 -0.25 -2.64 6.84
C ALA A 81 -1.34 -1.56 6.67
N ASP A 82 -1.10 -0.35 7.20
CA ASP A 82 -2.03 0.77 7.08
C ASP A 82 -2.31 1.12 5.61
N ALA A 83 -1.29 1.12 4.75
CA ALA A 83 -1.44 1.38 3.32
C ALA A 83 -2.25 0.28 2.61
N LEU A 84 -2.06 -1.01 2.95
CA LEU A 84 -2.85 -2.09 2.38
C LEU A 84 -4.33 -2.03 2.82
N THR A 85 -4.56 -1.69 4.09
CA THR A 85 -5.90 -1.47 4.63
C THR A 85 -6.58 -0.32 3.89
N ALA A 86 -5.92 0.83 3.75
CA ALA A 86 -6.48 1.98 3.02
C ALA A 86 -6.76 1.66 1.53
N LEU A 87 -5.89 0.90 0.85
CA LEU A 87 -6.14 0.43 -0.52
C LEU A 87 -7.34 -0.53 -0.59
N SER A 88 -7.54 -1.34 0.45
CA SER A 88 -8.68 -2.25 0.58
C SER A 88 -10.00 -1.50 0.80
N GLU A 89 -9.98 -0.44 1.61
CA GLU A 89 -11.12 0.46 1.83
C GLU A 89 -11.48 1.24 0.57
N ALA A 90 -10.48 1.72 -0.17
CA ALA A 90 -10.67 2.47 -1.41
C ALA A 90 -11.22 1.60 -2.57
N THR A 91 -11.07 0.27 -2.47
CA THR A 91 -11.54 -0.68 -3.48
C THR A 91 -12.37 -1.80 -2.85
N ARG A 92 -11.78 -2.98 -2.67
CA ARG A 92 -12.38 -4.14 -2.00
C ARG A 92 -11.28 -4.98 -1.36
N LEU A 93 -11.49 -5.37 -0.11
CA LEU A 93 -10.58 -6.28 0.61
C LEU A 93 -10.33 -7.57 -0.16
N GLU A 94 -11.36 -8.20 -0.73
CA GLU A 94 -11.22 -9.44 -1.52
C GLU A 94 -10.15 -9.31 -2.62
N HIS A 95 -10.18 -8.21 -3.37
CA HIS A 95 -9.24 -7.99 -4.47
C HIS A 95 -7.80 -7.81 -3.96
N VAL A 96 -7.63 -6.98 -2.93
CA VAL A 96 -6.31 -6.74 -2.33
C VAL A 96 -5.77 -8.02 -1.69
N ALA A 97 -6.59 -8.73 -0.93
CA ALA A 97 -6.23 -9.96 -0.22
C ALA A 97 -5.75 -11.04 -1.19
N ILE A 98 -6.46 -11.29 -2.30
CA ILE A 98 -6.04 -12.28 -3.30
C ILE A 98 -4.66 -11.93 -3.85
N GLN A 99 -4.42 -10.67 -4.24
CA GLN A 99 -3.13 -10.28 -4.81
C GLN A 99 -1.98 -10.32 -3.81
N VAL A 100 -2.23 -9.91 -2.57
CA VAL A 100 -1.21 -9.95 -1.50
C VAL A 100 -0.89 -11.40 -1.13
N LEU A 101 -1.89 -12.29 -1.07
CA LEU A 101 -1.68 -13.73 -0.82
C LEU A 101 -0.90 -14.39 -1.96
N ASP A 102 -1.30 -14.18 -3.22
CA ASP A 102 -0.60 -14.72 -4.40
C ASP A 102 0.87 -14.28 -4.39
N TYR A 103 1.13 -13.01 -4.07
CA TYR A 103 2.49 -12.50 -3.92
C TYR A 103 3.24 -13.17 -2.78
N ALA A 104 2.64 -13.28 -1.60
CA ALA A 104 3.27 -13.82 -0.41
C ALA A 104 3.67 -15.29 -0.58
N PHE A 105 2.80 -16.11 -1.15
CA PHE A 105 3.07 -17.52 -1.40
C PHE A 105 4.08 -17.75 -2.53
N ALA A 106 4.26 -16.78 -3.43
CA ALA A 106 5.35 -16.80 -4.41
C ALA A 106 6.73 -16.44 -3.80
N GLN A 107 6.78 -15.84 -2.61
CA GLN A 107 8.04 -15.47 -1.96
C GLN A 107 8.71 -16.66 -1.27
N LYS A 108 10.05 -16.73 -1.39
CA LYS A 108 10.88 -17.70 -0.66
C LYS A 108 11.05 -17.34 0.82
N ASN A 109 10.80 -16.08 1.20
CA ASN A 109 10.98 -15.61 2.55
C ASN A 109 9.71 -15.91 3.38
N PRO A 110 9.76 -16.85 4.36
CA PRO A 110 8.59 -17.21 5.16
C PRO A 110 8.09 -16.05 6.03
N LYS A 111 8.94 -15.05 6.31
CA LYS A 111 8.52 -13.86 7.04
C LYS A 111 7.48 -13.05 6.28
N VAL A 112 7.59 -12.94 4.96
CA VAL A 112 6.58 -12.24 4.14
C VAL A 112 5.24 -12.95 4.26
N GLN A 113 5.23 -14.28 4.22
CA GLN A 113 4.02 -15.10 4.34
C GLN A 113 3.34 -14.90 5.70
N VAL A 114 4.12 -14.98 6.80
CA VAL A 114 3.59 -14.78 8.15
C VAL A 114 2.99 -13.39 8.32
N GLU A 115 3.69 -12.33 7.91
CA GLU A 115 3.19 -10.97 8.11
C GLU A 115 1.99 -10.63 7.22
N VAL A 116 1.92 -11.19 6.02
CA VAL A 116 0.72 -11.08 5.17
C VAL A 116 -0.48 -11.77 5.81
N LEU A 117 -0.30 -12.98 6.34
CA LEU A 117 -1.38 -13.70 7.02
C LEU A 117 -1.83 -12.98 8.30
N ASN A 118 -0.88 -12.40 9.05
CA ASN A 118 -1.19 -11.58 10.21
C ASN A 118 -2.02 -10.35 9.83
N TRP A 119 -1.58 -9.60 8.81
CA TRP A 119 -2.33 -8.45 8.30
C TRP A 119 -3.73 -8.86 7.83
N LEU A 120 -3.84 -9.94 7.04
CA LEU A 120 -5.12 -10.41 6.54
C LEU A 120 -6.06 -10.84 7.69
N GLY A 121 -5.53 -11.50 8.71
CA GLY A 121 -6.28 -11.86 9.91
C GLY A 121 -6.89 -10.65 10.62
N SER A 122 -6.09 -9.59 10.81
CA SER A 122 -6.58 -8.32 11.37
C SER A 122 -7.57 -7.64 10.43
N ALA A 123 -7.28 -7.56 9.13
CA ALA A 123 -8.14 -6.93 8.14
C ALA A 123 -9.51 -7.60 8.05
N ILE A 124 -9.59 -8.93 8.09
CA ILE A 124 -10.88 -9.65 8.09
C ILE A 124 -11.70 -9.32 9.35
N GLN A 125 -11.05 -9.14 10.50
CA GLN A 125 -11.75 -8.76 11.74
C GLN A 125 -12.25 -7.31 11.70
N GLU A 126 -11.48 -6.42 11.10
CA GLU A 126 -11.81 -4.99 10.97
C GLU A 126 -12.89 -4.71 9.92
N PHE A 127 -12.79 -5.34 8.74
CA PHE A 127 -13.78 -5.19 7.67
C PHE A 127 -15.05 -6.02 7.91
N GLY A 128 -14.91 -7.18 8.54
CA GLY A 128 -15.96 -8.20 8.60
C GLY A 128 -16.10 -8.98 7.28
N LEU A 129 -16.79 -10.13 7.37
CA LEU A 129 -17.22 -10.92 6.22
C LEU A 129 -18.64 -10.47 5.87
N THR A 130 -18.77 -9.48 4.99
CA THR A 130 -20.09 -9.01 4.50
C THR A 130 -20.35 -9.49 3.10
#